data_AF-A0A2E1K0N7-F1
#
_entry.id   AF-A0A2E1K0N7-F1
#
_cell.length_a   1.000
_cell.length_b   1.000
_cell.length_c   1.000
_cell.angle_alpha   90.00
_cell.angle_beta   90.00
_cell.angle_gamma   90.00
#
_symmetry.space_group_name_H-M   'P 1'
#
loop_
_entity.id
_entity.type
_entity.pdbx_description
1 polymer ?
#
loop_
_entity_poly.entity_id
_entity_poly.type
_entity_poly.pdbx_seq_one_letter_code
_entity_poly.pdbx_strand_id
1 'polypeptide(L)'
;MALKGITQKEVFVLDRNIGNQDSGFSAQNTYEEVVKVLTKAVEKENTLEDIALYLNLEATTMLYRHIYIRDNLDIKLHKFVRYGSSEEYKNDKKGIFIGFQMANELSRVPKKEQNRVYKFIVKNKLKGWNEIKSVRELLERTNLDINEIFEKVLSESGKSDKSYSHTIPINLEEDSPKLFKMDQDSKNKIAMKLVMKHLKEPVIEVNLAYTILEIVTNKRIKLSTLDLINLNEKILEEIKEYKK
;
A
#
# COMPACT_ATOMS: atom_id res chain seq x y z
N MET A 1 20.57 6.45 -36.30
CA MET A 1 19.98 7.75 -35.93
C MET A 1 20.79 8.31 -34.76
N ALA A 2 20.90 9.64 -34.57
CA ALA A 2 21.65 10.24 -33.45
C ALA A 2 20.82 11.36 -32.81
N LEU A 3 20.74 11.41 -31.47
CA LEU A 3 20.03 12.49 -30.76
C LEU A 3 20.84 13.80 -30.85
N LYS A 4 20.17 14.88 -31.24
CA LYS A 4 20.78 16.20 -31.42
C LYS A 4 21.31 16.73 -30.09
N GLY A 5 22.56 17.18 -30.06
CA GLY A 5 23.15 17.88 -28.91
C GLY A 5 23.36 17.03 -27.65
N ILE A 6 23.30 15.70 -27.77
CA ILE A 6 23.49 14.73 -26.69
C ILE A 6 24.75 13.90 -26.97
N THR A 7 25.61 13.78 -25.96
CA THR A 7 26.85 12.99 -26.07
C THR A 7 26.57 11.48 -25.96
N GLN A 8 27.49 10.64 -26.45
CA GLN A 8 27.37 9.18 -26.31
C GLN A 8 27.23 8.71 -24.85
N LYS A 9 27.93 9.39 -23.92
CA LYS A 9 27.81 9.10 -22.48
C LYS A 9 26.41 9.41 -21.95
N GLU A 10 25.83 10.52 -22.39
CA GLU A 10 24.48 10.92 -21.99
C GLU A 10 23.41 10.01 -22.60
N VAL A 11 23.58 9.62 -23.87
CA VAL A 11 22.75 8.58 -24.50
C VAL A 11 22.76 7.30 -23.66
N PHE A 12 23.94 6.83 -23.25
CA PHE A 12 24.07 5.63 -22.43
C PHE A 12 23.31 5.73 -21.10
N VAL A 13 23.24 6.92 -20.49
CA VAL A 13 22.44 7.17 -19.29
C VAL A 13 20.94 6.97 -19.57
N LEU A 14 20.42 7.50 -20.68
CA LEU A 14 19.01 7.32 -21.05
C LEU A 14 18.68 5.87 -21.38
N ASP A 15 19.51 5.23 -22.20
CA ASP A 15 19.33 3.85 -22.64
C ASP A 15 19.32 2.86 -21.47
N ARG A 16 20.29 2.98 -20.56
CA ARG A 16 20.42 2.05 -19.44
C ARG A 16 19.32 2.18 -18.38
N ASN A 17 18.71 3.36 -18.21
CA ASN A 17 17.72 3.60 -17.16
C ASN A 17 16.26 3.64 -17.68
N ILE A 18 16.05 4.02 -18.94
CA ILE A 18 14.72 4.09 -19.57
C ILE A 18 14.54 2.98 -20.61
N GLY A 19 15.54 2.75 -21.46
CA GLY A 19 15.50 1.76 -22.56
C GLY A 19 15.53 0.30 -22.11
N ASN A 20 16.32 -0.02 -21.08
CA ASN A 20 16.65 -1.42 -20.75
C ASN A 20 16.27 -1.84 -19.31
N GLN A 21 14.99 -1.75 -18.98
CA GLN A 21 14.48 -2.04 -17.62
C GLN A 21 14.50 -3.52 -17.23
N ASP A 22 14.61 -4.45 -18.20
CA ASP A 22 14.60 -5.91 -17.97
C ASP A 22 16.00 -6.53 -17.75
N SER A 23 17.04 -5.72 -17.76
CA SER A 23 18.42 -6.23 -17.76
C SER A 23 18.90 -6.81 -16.42
N GLY A 24 18.07 -6.78 -15.36
CA GLY A 24 18.42 -7.30 -14.03
C GLY A 24 19.57 -6.54 -13.33
N PHE A 25 20.08 -5.47 -13.94
CA PHE A 25 21.12 -4.63 -13.36
C PHE A 25 20.53 -3.57 -12.42
N SER A 26 21.27 -3.28 -11.35
CA SER A 26 20.99 -2.15 -10.49
C SER A 26 21.04 -0.84 -11.25
N ALA A 27 20.14 0.08 -10.91
CA ALA A 27 20.16 1.41 -11.49
C ALA A 27 21.46 2.13 -11.09
N GLN A 28 22.31 2.43 -12.08
CA GLN A 28 23.59 3.09 -11.84
C GLN A 28 23.46 4.60 -11.69
N ASN A 29 22.34 5.18 -12.15
CA ASN A 29 22.09 6.61 -12.11
C ASN A 29 20.90 6.96 -11.23
N THR A 30 20.95 8.16 -10.66
CA THR A 30 19.83 8.74 -9.93
C THR A 30 18.76 9.26 -10.89
N TYR A 31 17.52 9.40 -10.41
CA TYR A 31 16.44 10.05 -11.14
C TYR A 31 16.85 11.45 -11.64
N GLU A 32 17.52 12.24 -10.81
CA GLU A 32 17.96 13.59 -11.14
C GLU A 32 18.96 13.60 -12.32
N GLU A 33 19.89 12.64 -12.36
CA GLU A 33 20.84 12.50 -13.46
C GLU A 33 20.15 12.14 -14.78
N VAL A 34 19.23 11.18 -14.76
CA VAL A 34 18.50 10.74 -15.95
C VAL A 34 17.63 11.86 -16.50
N VAL A 35 16.89 12.55 -15.64
CA VAL A 35 15.98 13.64 -16.02
C VAL A 35 16.74 14.85 -16.53
N LYS A 36 17.92 15.15 -15.99
CA LYS A 36 18.79 16.20 -16.51
C LYS A 36 19.16 15.94 -17.97
N VAL A 37 19.53 14.70 -18.29
CA VAL A 37 19.87 14.32 -19.67
C VAL A 37 18.63 14.35 -20.57
N LEU A 38 17.49 13.83 -20.09
CA LEU A 38 16.24 13.84 -20.86
C LEU A 38 15.79 15.28 -21.16
N THR A 39 15.87 16.16 -20.16
CA THR A 39 15.53 17.58 -20.31
C THR A 39 16.44 18.24 -21.34
N LYS A 40 17.74 18.00 -21.26
CA LYS A 40 18.70 18.47 -22.27
C LYS A 40 18.33 17.98 -23.68
N ALA A 41 17.92 16.73 -23.85
CA ALA A 41 17.54 16.19 -25.15
C ALA A 41 16.32 16.92 -25.73
N VAL A 42 15.31 17.19 -24.90
CA VAL A 42 14.12 17.97 -25.30
C VAL A 42 14.48 19.42 -25.63
N GLU A 43 15.34 20.07 -24.83
CA GLU A 43 15.84 21.44 -25.08
C GLU A 43 16.67 21.55 -26.36
N LYS A 44 17.20 20.44 -26.87
CA LYS A 44 17.90 20.34 -28.16
C LYS A 44 17.00 19.91 -29.31
N GLU A 45 15.69 20.13 -29.16
CA GLU A 45 14.68 19.93 -30.20
C GLU A 45 14.52 18.47 -30.65
N ASN A 46 14.85 17.51 -29.78
CA ASN A 46 14.46 16.12 -30.00
C ASN A 46 13.03 15.95 -29.47
N THR A 47 12.13 15.40 -30.29
CA THR A 47 10.78 15.03 -29.84
C THR A 47 10.84 13.82 -28.92
N LEU A 48 9.78 13.55 -28.15
CA LEU A 48 9.75 12.34 -27.33
C LEU A 48 9.69 11.08 -28.20
N GLU A 49 9.10 11.19 -29.39
CA GLU A 49 9.06 10.16 -30.42
C GLU A 49 10.47 9.87 -30.95
N ASP A 50 11.27 10.90 -31.24
CA ASP A 50 12.67 10.73 -31.67
C ASP A 50 13.49 10.02 -30.59
N ILE A 51 13.31 10.42 -29.34
CA ILE A 51 14.00 9.83 -28.18
C ILE A 51 13.56 8.37 -27.99
N ALA A 52 12.25 8.09 -28.07
CA ALA A 52 11.73 6.73 -27.94
C ALA A 52 12.23 5.82 -29.06
N LEU A 53 12.20 6.29 -30.30
CA LEU A 53 12.71 5.56 -31.45
C LEU A 53 14.22 5.27 -31.31
N TYR A 54 14.99 6.25 -30.83
CA TYR A 54 16.41 6.06 -30.57
C TYR A 54 16.68 5.00 -29.50
N LEU A 55 15.92 5.04 -28.41
CA LEU A 55 16.04 4.10 -27.27
C LEU A 55 15.33 2.76 -27.52
N ASN A 56 14.83 2.52 -28.74
CA ASN A 56 14.08 1.32 -29.12
C ASN A 56 12.88 1.03 -28.18
N LEU A 57 12.18 2.07 -27.76
CA LEU A 57 10.99 1.98 -26.90
C LEU A 57 9.73 1.83 -27.76
N GLU A 58 8.82 0.94 -27.35
CA GLU A 58 7.52 0.76 -28.01
C GLU A 58 6.57 1.96 -27.82
N ALA A 59 6.78 2.76 -26.77
CA ALA A 59 5.92 3.90 -26.44
C ALA A 59 6.66 5.03 -25.70
N THR A 60 6.20 6.26 -25.87
CA THR A 60 6.72 7.46 -25.18
C THR A 60 6.27 7.58 -23.73
N THR A 61 5.37 6.71 -23.25
CA THR A 61 4.79 6.75 -21.89
C THR A 61 5.83 6.86 -20.79
N MET A 62 6.94 6.13 -20.91
CA MET A 62 8.00 6.18 -19.91
C MET A 62 8.70 7.54 -19.90
N LEU A 63 9.00 8.12 -21.07
CA LEU A 63 9.57 9.47 -21.19
C LEU A 63 8.62 10.52 -20.61
N TYR A 64 7.33 10.41 -20.93
CA TYR A 64 6.30 11.29 -20.37
C TYR A 64 6.26 11.23 -18.85
N ARG A 65 6.33 10.04 -18.23
CA ARG A 65 6.33 9.90 -16.76
C ARG A 65 7.56 10.58 -16.14
N HIS A 66 8.73 10.50 -16.77
CA HIS A 66 9.93 11.18 -16.27
C HIS A 66 9.75 12.69 -16.22
N ILE A 67 9.23 13.26 -17.31
CA ILE A 67 8.93 14.69 -17.42
C ILE A 67 7.83 15.09 -16.44
N TYR A 68 6.78 14.27 -16.33
CA TYR A 68 5.67 14.54 -15.43
C TYR A 68 6.12 14.60 -13.97
N ILE A 69 6.96 13.64 -13.53
CA ILE A 69 7.53 13.66 -12.18
C ILE A 69 8.39 14.92 -11.99
N ARG A 70 9.20 15.30 -12.98
CA ARG A 70 10.10 16.47 -12.88
C ARG A 70 9.30 17.73 -12.59
N ASP A 71 8.20 17.91 -13.31
CA ASP A 71 7.42 19.15 -13.29
C ASP A 71 6.46 19.21 -12.09
N ASN A 72 5.96 18.05 -11.65
CA ASN A 72 4.86 17.98 -10.68
C ASN A 72 5.25 17.47 -9.30
N LEU A 73 6.32 16.69 -9.16
CA LEU A 73 6.84 16.30 -7.84
C LEU A 73 7.59 17.45 -7.19
N ASP A 74 7.40 17.67 -5.89
CA ASP A 74 8.19 18.59 -5.09
C ASP A 74 9.69 18.28 -5.26
N ILE A 75 10.46 19.29 -5.62
CA ILE A 75 11.90 19.19 -5.89
C ILE A 75 12.68 18.53 -4.75
N LYS A 76 12.24 18.73 -3.49
CA LYS A 76 12.88 18.14 -2.31
C LYS A 76 12.75 16.61 -2.28
N LEU A 77 11.78 16.05 -3.01
CA LEU A 77 11.50 14.63 -3.08
C LEU A 77 12.24 13.91 -4.22
N HIS A 78 12.79 14.64 -5.20
CA HIS A 78 13.47 14.05 -6.38
C HIS A 78 14.64 13.15 -5.98
N LYS A 79 15.45 13.58 -5.00
CA LYS A 79 16.57 12.81 -4.44
C LYS A 79 16.17 11.47 -3.79
N PHE A 80 14.89 11.28 -3.48
CA PHE A 80 14.36 10.05 -2.89
C PHE A 80 13.78 9.09 -3.95
N VAL A 81 13.73 9.49 -5.21
CA VAL A 81 13.26 8.64 -6.32
C VAL A 81 14.39 7.72 -6.76
N ARG A 82 14.09 6.43 -6.84
CA ARG A 82 15.00 5.40 -7.35
C ARG A 82 14.35 4.61 -8.48
N TYR A 83 15.18 4.26 -9.46
CA TYR A 83 14.90 3.17 -10.39
C TYR A 83 15.33 1.88 -9.68
N GLY A 84 14.54 0.83 -9.79
CA GLY A 84 14.90 -0.44 -9.16
C GLY A 84 13.75 -1.42 -9.09
N SER A 85 14.10 -2.71 -9.05
CA SER A 85 13.19 -3.81 -8.78
C SER A 85 12.83 -3.85 -7.29
N SER A 86 11.79 -4.60 -6.93
CA SER A 86 11.34 -4.77 -5.53
C SER A 86 12.46 -5.15 -4.54
N GLU A 87 13.54 -5.76 -5.02
CA GLU A 87 14.67 -6.30 -4.26
C GLU A 87 15.65 -5.22 -3.76
N GLU A 88 15.88 -4.16 -4.53
CA GLU A 88 16.71 -3.02 -4.09
C GLU A 88 16.02 -2.24 -2.96
N TYR A 89 14.68 -2.18 -2.95
CA TYR A 89 13.91 -1.62 -1.84
C TYR A 89 13.92 -2.52 -0.59
N LYS A 90 14.17 -3.84 -0.72
CA LYS A 90 14.27 -4.73 0.46
C LYS A 90 15.48 -4.38 1.33
N ASN A 91 16.53 -3.81 0.74
CA ASN A 91 17.78 -3.46 1.43
C ASN A 91 17.85 -2.02 1.94
N ASP A 92 16.83 -1.18 1.69
CA ASP A 92 16.74 0.14 2.30
C ASP A 92 16.40 0.03 3.78
N LYS A 93 17.43 -0.11 4.62
CA LYS A 93 17.32 -0.15 6.09
C LYS A 93 16.68 1.11 6.69
N LYS A 94 16.72 2.25 5.98
CA LYS A 94 16.14 3.52 6.42
C LYS A 94 14.70 3.71 5.93
N GLY A 95 14.31 3.02 4.85
CA GLY A 95 12.96 3.05 4.27
C GLY A 95 12.57 4.39 3.67
N ILE A 96 13.53 5.21 3.24
CA ILE A 96 13.33 6.61 2.82
C ILE A 96 13.18 6.75 1.30
N PHE A 97 13.54 5.74 0.50
CA PHE A 97 13.42 5.82 -0.95
C PHE A 97 12.03 5.38 -1.43
N ILE A 98 11.56 6.02 -2.49
CA ILE A 98 10.34 5.64 -3.21
C ILE A 98 10.70 5.21 -4.64
N GLY A 99 9.96 4.23 -5.14
CA GLY A 99 10.16 3.78 -6.51
C GLY A 99 9.57 4.71 -7.55
N PHE A 100 10.03 4.56 -8.79
CA PHE A 100 9.58 5.39 -9.91
C PHE A 100 8.06 5.45 -10.07
N GLN A 101 7.36 4.32 -9.94
CA GLN A 101 5.90 4.27 -10.04
C GLN A 101 5.20 4.98 -8.87
N MET A 102 5.75 4.87 -7.66
CA MET A 102 5.28 5.62 -6.49
C MET A 102 5.49 7.12 -6.67
N ALA A 103 6.65 7.53 -7.20
CA ALA A 103 6.95 8.92 -7.50
C ALA A 103 5.97 9.48 -8.56
N ASN A 104 5.66 8.70 -9.60
CA ASN A 104 4.67 9.08 -10.61
C ASN A 104 3.28 9.31 -9.99
N GLU A 105 2.80 8.42 -9.12
CA GLU A 105 1.51 8.63 -8.44
C GLU A 105 1.57 9.80 -7.44
N LEU A 106 2.68 9.96 -6.71
CA LEU A 106 2.85 11.07 -5.78
C LEU A 106 2.87 12.42 -6.49
N SER A 107 3.40 12.47 -7.73
CA SER A 107 3.40 13.67 -8.57
C SER A 107 1.99 14.14 -8.95
N ARG A 108 0.99 13.26 -8.85
CA ARG A 108 -0.43 13.58 -9.10
C ARG A 108 -1.17 14.06 -7.85
N VAL A 109 -0.57 13.93 -6.67
CA VAL A 109 -1.11 14.50 -5.43
C VAL A 109 -0.86 16.01 -5.45
N PRO A 110 -1.79 16.85 -4.94
CA PRO A 110 -1.57 18.29 -4.83
C PRO A 110 -0.23 18.61 -4.16
N LYS A 111 0.59 19.50 -4.76
CA LYS A 111 1.97 19.80 -4.31
C LYS A 111 2.07 20.05 -2.81
N LYS A 112 1.12 20.78 -2.22
CA LYS A 112 1.06 21.10 -0.78
C LYS A 112 1.01 19.86 0.13
N GLU A 113 0.44 18.75 -0.34
CA GLU A 113 0.28 17.52 0.45
C GLU A 113 1.37 16.48 0.19
N GLN A 114 2.13 16.58 -0.91
CA GLN A 114 3.08 15.54 -1.35
C GLN A 114 4.09 15.15 -0.27
N ASN A 115 4.66 16.12 0.47
CA ASN A 115 5.58 15.84 1.57
C ASN A 115 4.92 15.07 2.73
N ARG A 116 3.64 15.36 3.04
CA ARG A 116 2.90 14.66 4.09
C ARG A 116 2.62 13.23 3.68
N VAL A 117 2.19 13.02 2.42
CA VAL A 117 1.98 11.68 1.87
C VAL A 117 3.29 10.89 1.84
N TYR A 118 4.39 11.47 1.37
CA TYR A 118 5.71 10.83 1.40
C TYR A 118 6.11 10.39 2.82
N LYS A 119 6.02 11.28 3.81
CA LYS A 119 6.33 10.95 5.21
C LYS A 119 5.44 9.83 5.75
N PHE A 120 4.16 9.83 5.39
CA PHE A 120 3.21 8.79 5.75
C PHE A 120 3.60 7.43 5.17
N ILE A 121 3.94 7.36 3.88
CA ILE A 121 4.39 6.15 3.20
C ILE A 121 5.66 5.58 3.85
N VAL A 122 6.67 6.44 4.06
CA VAL A 122 7.95 6.07 4.66
C VAL A 122 7.78 5.58 6.10
N LYS A 123 7.07 6.35 6.94
CA LYS A 123 6.82 6.01 8.36
C LYS A 123 6.16 4.64 8.50
N ASN A 124 5.18 4.35 7.64
CA ASN A 124 4.39 3.11 7.71
C ASN A 124 4.94 1.98 6.81
N LYS A 125 6.12 2.19 6.21
CA LYS A 125 6.81 1.25 5.32
C LYS A 125 5.87 0.71 4.23
N LEU A 126 5.04 1.57 3.65
CA LEU A 126 4.11 1.22 2.58
C LEU A 126 4.91 1.04 1.30
N LYS A 127 4.80 -0.15 0.69
CA LYS A 127 5.69 -0.58 -0.42
C LYS A 127 5.03 -0.47 -1.79
N GLY A 128 3.72 -0.23 -1.84
CA GLY A 128 2.95 -0.11 -3.06
C GLY A 128 2.70 1.35 -3.47
N TRP A 129 2.47 1.54 -4.77
CA TRP A 129 1.92 2.79 -5.30
C TRP A 129 0.40 2.87 -5.10
N ASN A 130 -0.26 1.75 -4.81
CA ASN A 130 -1.70 1.67 -4.56
C ASN A 130 -2.12 2.54 -3.37
N GLU A 131 -1.33 2.58 -2.31
CA GLU A 131 -1.65 3.37 -1.13
C GLU A 131 -1.59 4.87 -1.43
N ILE A 132 -0.62 5.32 -2.25
CA ILE A 132 -0.55 6.73 -2.71
C ILE A 132 -1.76 7.06 -3.58
N LYS A 133 -2.13 6.13 -4.47
CA LYS A 133 -3.33 6.25 -5.30
C LYS A 133 -4.60 6.36 -4.45
N SER A 134 -4.76 5.54 -3.42
CA SER A 134 -5.90 5.61 -2.49
C SER A 134 -5.95 6.95 -1.75
N VAL A 135 -4.81 7.45 -1.26
CA VAL A 135 -4.74 8.78 -0.65
C VAL A 135 -5.21 9.86 -1.64
N ARG A 136 -4.71 9.83 -2.87
CA ARG A 136 -5.09 10.78 -3.92
C ARG A 136 -6.59 10.72 -4.22
N GLU A 137 -7.14 9.53 -4.43
CA GLU A 137 -8.56 9.35 -4.76
C GLU A 137 -9.47 9.81 -3.60
N LEU A 138 -9.07 9.60 -2.35
CA LEU A 138 -9.79 10.09 -1.18
C LEU A 138 -9.69 11.62 -1.05
N LEU A 139 -8.54 12.21 -1.34
CA LEU A 139 -8.37 13.67 -1.37
C LEU A 139 -9.26 14.33 -2.43
N GLU A 140 -9.47 13.68 -3.58
CA GLU A 140 -10.29 14.20 -4.68
C GLU A 140 -11.79 14.03 -4.44
N ARG A 141 -12.20 12.95 -3.74
CA ARG A 141 -13.62 12.56 -3.62
C ARG A 141 -14.26 12.89 -2.29
N THR A 142 -13.48 13.30 -1.29
CA THR A 142 -13.97 13.53 0.07
C THR A 142 -13.52 14.87 0.62
N ASN A 143 -14.23 15.38 1.63
CA ASN A 143 -13.83 16.56 2.40
C ASN A 143 -13.07 16.20 3.68
N LEU A 144 -12.52 14.98 3.76
CA LEU A 144 -11.79 14.52 4.93
C LEU A 144 -10.46 15.26 5.08
N ASP A 145 -10.03 15.49 6.32
CA ASP A 145 -8.65 15.90 6.56
C ASP A 145 -7.70 14.78 6.14
N ILE A 146 -6.52 15.16 5.66
CA ILE A 146 -5.55 14.18 5.16
C ILE A 146 -5.07 13.21 6.25
N ASN A 147 -5.12 13.58 7.54
CA ASN A 147 -4.82 12.63 8.61
C ASN A 147 -5.92 11.55 8.72
N GLU A 148 -7.19 11.90 8.52
CA GLU A 148 -8.29 10.93 8.48
C GLU A 148 -8.17 10.00 7.26
N ILE A 149 -7.74 10.55 6.12
CA ILE A 149 -7.43 9.77 4.92
C ILE A 149 -6.30 8.77 5.19
N PHE A 150 -5.22 9.19 5.86
CA PHE A 150 -4.12 8.31 6.24
C PHE A 150 -4.59 7.16 7.14
N GLU A 151 -5.41 7.44 8.13
CA GLU A 151 -6.02 6.44 9.01
C GLU A 151 -6.84 5.42 8.22
N LYS A 152 -7.68 5.89 7.28
CA LYS A 152 -8.48 5.02 6.42
C LYS A 152 -7.61 4.11 5.55
N VAL A 153 -6.57 4.67 4.93
CA VAL A 153 -5.63 3.89 4.10
C VAL A 153 -4.87 2.85 4.93
N LEU A 154 -4.43 3.19 6.15
CA LEU A 154 -3.79 2.22 7.05
C LEU A 154 -4.74 1.09 7.46
N SER A 155 -6.00 1.43 7.72
CA SER A 155 -7.05 0.47 8.07
C SER A 155 -7.26 -0.55 6.94
N GLU A 156 -7.42 -0.04 5.72
CA GLU A 156 -7.60 -0.88 4.52
C GLU A 156 -6.36 -1.73 4.21
N SER A 157 -5.16 -1.22 4.53
CA SER A 157 -3.88 -1.92 4.36
C SER A 157 -3.60 -2.97 5.44
N GLY A 158 -4.38 -3.04 6.51
CA GLY A 158 -4.13 -3.91 7.67
C GLY A 158 -2.88 -3.52 8.46
N LYS A 159 -2.50 -2.24 8.40
CA LYS A 159 -1.34 -1.63 9.08
C LYS A 159 -1.74 -0.54 10.07
N SER A 160 -3.05 -0.34 10.31
CA SER A 160 -3.52 0.52 11.38
C SER A 160 -3.21 -0.11 12.74
N ASP A 161 -2.82 0.72 13.70
CA ASP A 161 -2.72 0.36 15.12
C ASP A 161 -4.11 0.22 15.79
N LYS A 162 -5.20 0.51 15.07
CA LYS A 162 -6.56 0.32 15.57
C LYS A 162 -6.93 -1.15 15.59
N SER A 163 -7.52 -1.57 16.70
CA SER A 163 -8.16 -2.86 16.82
C SER A 163 -9.34 -2.98 15.84
N TYR A 164 -9.50 -4.13 15.22
CA TYR A 164 -10.61 -4.42 14.32
C TYR A 164 -11.63 -5.28 15.05
N SER A 165 -12.89 -4.89 14.99
CA SER A 165 -14.00 -5.68 15.54
C SER A 165 -14.67 -6.46 14.41
N HIS A 166 -14.86 -7.76 14.62
CA HIS A 166 -15.68 -8.64 13.81
C HIS A 166 -16.84 -9.14 14.67
N THR A 167 -18.07 -8.88 14.26
CA THR A 167 -19.26 -9.21 15.04
C THR A 167 -20.05 -10.33 14.37
N ILE A 168 -20.40 -11.34 15.15
CA ILE A 168 -21.21 -12.49 14.74
C ILE A 168 -22.54 -12.43 15.52
N PRO A 169 -23.70 -12.34 14.85
CA PRO A 169 -24.99 -12.44 15.53
C PRO A 169 -25.18 -13.82 16.17
N ILE A 170 -25.78 -13.84 17.36
CA ILE A 170 -26.13 -15.08 18.09
C ILE A 170 -27.40 -14.84 18.91
N ASN A 171 -28.16 -15.90 19.24
CA ASN A 171 -29.16 -15.82 20.31
C ASN A 171 -28.72 -16.72 21.46
N LEU A 172 -27.91 -16.18 22.38
CA LEU A 172 -27.26 -17.00 23.40
C LEU A 172 -28.28 -17.69 24.33
N GLU A 173 -29.46 -17.11 24.54
CA GLU A 173 -30.52 -17.70 25.35
C GLU A 173 -31.01 -19.04 24.76
N GLU A 174 -31.19 -19.11 23.44
CA GLU A 174 -31.66 -20.30 22.72
C GLU A 174 -30.48 -21.24 22.33
N ASP A 175 -29.39 -20.63 21.88
CA ASP A 175 -28.22 -21.33 21.36
C ASP A 175 -27.42 -21.98 22.49
N SER A 176 -27.30 -21.35 23.67
CA SER A 176 -26.57 -21.92 24.80
C SER A 176 -27.08 -21.39 26.15
N PRO A 177 -28.22 -21.90 26.66
CA PRO A 177 -28.83 -21.44 27.92
C PRO A 177 -27.89 -21.51 29.14
N LYS A 178 -26.91 -22.43 29.11
CA LYS A 178 -25.88 -22.54 30.13
C LYS A 178 -24.97 -21.32 30.12
N LEU A 179 -24.39 -20.98 28.97
CA LEU A 179 -23.54 -19.80 28.83
C LEU A 179 -24.33 -18.52 29.10
N PHE A 180 -25.61 -18.45 28.69
CA PHE A 180 -26.48 -17.31 28.95
C PHE A 180 -26.58 -16.95 30.44
N LYS A 181 -26.63 -17.96 31.32
CA LYS A 181 -26.70 -17.80 32.80
C LYS A 181 -25.36 -17.49 33.46
N MET A 182 -24.24 -17.58 32.74
CA MET A 182 -22.91 -17.30 33.30
C MET A 182 -22.65 -15.79 33.37
N ASP A 183 -21.75 -15.41 34.28
CA ASP A 183 -21.21 -14.06 34.32
C ASP A 183 -20.43 -13.71 33.04
N GLN A 184 -20.31 -12.42 32.76
CA GLN A 184 -19.72 -11.93 31.52
C GLN A 184 -18.24 -12.35 31.34
N ASP A 185 -17.46 -12.35 32.43
CA ASP A 185 -16.04 -12.71 32.37
C ASP A 185 -15.85 -14.19 32.01
N SER A 186 -16.68 -15.06 32.58
CA SER A 186 -16.66 -16.49 32.26
C SER A 186 -17.09 -16.76 30.80
N LYS A 187 -18.15 -16.08 30.31
CA LYS A 187 -18.56 -16.16 28.90
C LYS A 187 -17.42 -15.75 27.96
N ASN A 188 -16.80 -14.61 28.23
CA ASN A 188 -15.72 -14.06 27.41
C ASN A 188 -14.50 -15.00 27.39
N LYS A 189 -14.14 -15.60 28.53
CA LYS A 189 -13.04 -16.58 28.61
C LYS A 189 -13.31 -17.84 27.79
N ILE A 190 -14.54 -18.35 27.80
CA ILE A 190 -14.92 -19.53 27.01
C ILE A 190 -14.90 -19.16 25.52
N ALA A 191 -15.55 -18.06 25.16
CA ALA A 191 -15.61 -17.57 23.78
C ALA A 191 -14.20 -17.32 23.22
N MET A 192 -13.30 -16.70 23.97
CA MET A 192 -11.90 -16.49 23.59
C MET A 192 -11.20 -17.80 23.24
N LYS A 193 -11.37 -18.86 24.04
CA LYS A 193 -10.77 -20.17 23.76
C LYS A 193 -11.30 -20.79 22.46
N LEU A 194 -12.61 -20.70 22.23
CA LEU A 194 -13.26 -21.22 21.02
C LEU A 194 -12.80 -20.45 19.77
N VAL A 195 -12.76 -19.13 19.86
CA VAL A 195 -12.29 -18.27 18.77
C VAL A 195 -10.83 -18.56 18.46
N MET A 196 -9.95 -18.60 19.46
CA MET A 196 -8.51 -18.89 19.25
C MET A 196 -8.24 -20.30 18.72
N LYS A 197 -9.15 -21.27 18.95
CA LYS A 197 -9.03 -22.62 18.39
C LYS A 197 -9.15 -22.62 16.86
N HIS A 198 -9.99 -21.75 16.30
CA HIS A 198 -10.28 -21.71 14.86
C HIS A 198 -9.59 -20.55 14.12
N LEU A 199 -9.45 -19.41 14.80
CA LEU A 199 -8.81 -18.22 14.26
C LEU A 199 -7.31 -18.26 14.57
N LYS A 200 -6.49 -18.42 13.54
CA LYS A 200 -5.01 -18.48 13.64
C LYS A 200 -4.34 -17.10 13.79
N GLU A 201 -5.13 -16.04 13.98
CA GLU A 201 -4.66 -14.67 14.10
C GLU A 201 -4.61 -14.22 15.56
N PRO A 202 -3.76 -13.24 15.93
CA PRO A 202 -3.74 -12.70 17.28
C PRO A 202 -5.04 -11.97 17.63
N VAL A 203 -5.77 -12.52 18.59
CA VAL A 203 -6.99 -11.93 19.16
C VAL A 203 -6.62 -11.09 20.38
N ILE A 204 -7.10 -9.85 20.42
CA ILE A 204 -6.93 -8.93 21.54
C ILE A 204 -7.98 -9.24 22.62
N GLU A 205 -9.24 -9.33 22.20
CA GLU A 205 -10.37 -9.46 23.09
C GLU A 205 -11.52 -10.20 22.39
N VAL A 206 -12.32 -10.91 23.17
CA VAL A 206 -13.58 -11.51 22.71
C VAL A 206 -14.67 -11.18 23.73
N ASN A 207 -15.78 -10.66 23.25
CA ASN A 207 -16.95 -10.34 24.06
C ASN A 207 -18.17 -11.14 23.59
N LEU A 208 -18.66 -12.05 24.42
CA LEU A 208 -19.86 -12.84 24.16
C LEU A 208 -21.05 -12.27 24.93
N ALA A 209 -21.73 -11.33 24.29
CA ALA A 209 -22.99 -10.76 24.77
C ALA A 209 -24.17 -11.70 24.43
N TYR A 210 -25.38 -11.31 24.83
CA TYR A 210 -26.57 -12.14 24.59
C TYR A 210 -26.93 -12.27 23.11
N THR A 211 -26.70 -11.21 22.34
CA THR A 211 -27.12 -11.12 20.93
C THR A 211 -25.95 -11.09 19.95
N ILE A 212 -24.72 -10.92 20.45
CA ILE A 212 -23.53 -10.78 19.63
C ILE A 212 -22.33 -11.50 20.24
N LEU A 213 -21.51 -12.08 19.38
CA LEU A 213 -20.12 -12.43 19.65
C LEU A 213 -19.23 -11.43 18.92
N GLU A 214 -18.50 -10.63 19.68
CA GLU A 214 -17.54 -9.68 19.15
C GLU A 214 -16.12 -10.24 19.30
N ILE A 215 -15.35 -10.19 18.20
CA ILE A 215 -13.95 -10.63 18.15
C ILE A 215 -13.11 -9.43 17.76
N VAL A 216 -12.20 -9.04 18.65
CA VAL A 216 -11.33 -7.89 18.47
C VAL A 216 -9.91 -8.37 18.15
N THR A 217 -9.37 -7.96 17.00
CA THR A 217 -8.02 -8.36 16.55
C THR A 217 -7.13 -7.14 16.32
N ASN A 218 -5.81 -7.34 16.36
CA ASN A 218 -4.84 -6.28 16.06
C ASN A 218 -4.74 -5.94 14.57
N LYS A 219 -5.28 -6.81 13.71
CA LYS A 219 -5.27 -6.68 12.26
C LYS A 219 -6.59 -7.21 11.70
N ARG A 220 -7.04 -6.63 10.59
CA ARG A 220 -8.20 -7.13 9.86
C ARG A 220 -8.00 -8.61 9.50
N ILE A 221 -9.01 -9.44 9.81
CA ILE A 221 -9.03 -10.86 9.44
C ILE A 221 -9.04 -10.96 7.91
N LYS A 222 -7.97 -11.53 7.33
CA LYS A 222 -7.80 -11.70 5.88
C LYS A 222 -8.31 -13.07 5.41
N LEU A 223 -9.62 -13.28 5.51
CA LEU A 223 -10.29 -14.47 5.00
C LEU A 223 -11.16 -14.12 3.80
N SER A 224 -11.35 -15.09 2.89
CA SER A 224 -12.39 -14.97 1.87
C SER A 224 -13.76 -14.92 2.54
N THR A 225 -14.79 -14.40 1.85
CA THR A 225 -16.15 -14.38 2.41
C THR A 225 -16.63 -15.78 2.81
N LEU A 226 -16.31 -16.80 2.00
CA LEU A 226 -16.69 -18.19 2.26
C LEU A 226 -15.95 -18.74 3.49
N ASP A 227 -14.65 -18.48 3.62
CA ASP A 227 -13.87 -18.92 4.78
C ASP A 227 -14.32 -18.23 6.07
N LEU A 228 -14.73 -16.97 5.99
CA LEU A 228 -15.25 -16.22 7.14
C LEU A 228 -16.61 -16.76 7.58
N ILE A 229 -17.50 -17.12 6.64
CA ILE A 229 -18.78 -17.79 6.94
C ILE A 229 -18.51 -19.14 7.63
N ASN A 230 -17.65 -19.98 7.04
CA ASN A 230 -17.30 -21.28 7.60
C ASN A 230 -16.66 -21.17 9.00
N LEU A 231 -15.83 -20.14 9.23
CA LEU A 231 -15.25 -19.85 10.53
C LEU A 231 -16.33 -19.50 11.56
N ASN A 232 -17.25 -18.59 11.19
CA ASN A 232 -18.34 -18.16 12.06
C ASN A 232 -19.23 -19.35 12.45
N GLU A 233 -19.60 -20.18 11.48
CA GLU A 233 -20.43 -21.38 11.69
C GLU A 233 -19.78 -22.34 12.69
N LYS A 234 -18.49 -22.66 12.52
CA LYS A 234 -17.76 -23.53 13.46
C LYS A 234 -17.72 -22.99 14.89
N ILE A 235 -17.48 -21.68 15.04
CA ILE A 235 -17.45 -21.05 16.36
C ILE A 235 -18.84 -21.10 17.01
N LEU A 236 -19.90 -20.79 16.25
CA LEU A 236 -21.28 -20.84 16.73
C LEU A 236 -21.73 -22.26 17.07
N GLU A 237 -21.34 -23.27 16.29
CA GLU A 237 -21.61 -24.69 16.58
C GLU A 237 -21.00 -25.09 17.93
N GLU A 238 -19.73 -24.77 18.18
CA GLU A 238 -19.10 -25.09 19.46
C GLU A 238 -19.74 -24.34 20.64
N ILE A 239 -20.20 -23.10 20.44
CA ILE A 239 -20.97 -22.37 21.46
C ILE A 239 -22.29 -23.09 21.77
N LYS A 240 -22.97 -23.64 20.75
CA LYS A 240 -24.21 -24.41 20.91
C LYS A 240 -23.99 -25.75 21.60
N GLU A 241 -22.82 -26.36 21.45
CA GLU A 241 -22.48 -27.64 22.10
C GLU A 241 -22.27 -27.49 23.62
N TYR A 242 -22.06 -26.28 24.13
CA TYR A 242 -22.04 -25.99 25.58
C TYR A 242 -23.42 -26.11 26.28
N LYS A 243 -24.42 -26.72 25.61
CA LYS A 243 -25.76 -27.02 26.15
C LYS A 243 -25.81 -28.03 27.31
N LYS A 244 -24.70 -28.69 27.66
CA LYS A 244 -24.63 -29.65 28.78
C LYS A 244 -24.15 -29.00 30.07
#